data_AF-A0A7W9BDN1-F1
#
_entry.id   AF-A0A7W9BDN1-F1
#
_cell.length_a   1.000
_cell.length_b   1.000
_cell.length_c   1.000
_cell.angle_alpha   90.00
_cell.angle_beta   90.00
_cell.angle_gamma   90.00
#
_symmetry.space_group_name_H-M   'P 1'
#
loop_
_entity.id
_entity.type
_entity.pdbx_description
1 polymer ?
#
loop_
_entity_poly.entity_id
_entity_poly.type
_entity_poly.pdbx_seq_one_letter_code
_entity_poly.pdbx_strand_id
1 'polypeptide(L)'
;MTRWFEIGAFYPVFRDHSAKDTPRVEPWVDGPEHLAIRRRFVEERYKLMPYLYGLAEQNSRTGDPIMRPVFYDYPGALTMSCDQSSTFTLGRSLLVAPPPRMESPQAYDVFLPAGGWYDYWTGKRAGTAQATTEGQIQSATQATGEQTTQGDTVREVPRLDYLPVFVRAGTILPRQAVVQSTAETPQGPLQLDIYPGENCAGDLYADDGHSMAFTRGGYMRQAIRCQLTATGLEISFDKRQGSYKPWWKQVAVTVHGWQGAARVARGTSALASNTDVGSETVSFTVADQPRASRFTISR
;
A
#
# COMPACT_ATOMS: atom_id res chain seq x y z
N MET A 1 11.40 -20.98 -6.72
CA MET A 1 10.09 -21.05 -6.03
C MET A 1 9.86 -19.90 -5.03
N THR A 2 10.71 -19.71 -4.00
CA THR A 2 10.47 -18.66 -2.97
C THR A 2 10.31 -17.25 -3.54
N ARG A 3 11.15 -16.85 -4.50
CA ARG A 3 10.98 -15.58 -5.24
C ARG A 3 9.61 -15.42 -5.92
N TRP A 4 9.05 -16.49 -6.47
CA TRP A 4 7.71 -16.45 -7.07
C TRP A 4 6.60 -16.30 -6.02
N PHE A 5 6.78 -16.87 -4.82
CA PHE A 5 5.87 -16.62 -3.70
C PHE A 5 5.91 -15.17 -3.24
N GLU A 6 7.12 -14.59 -3.14
CA GLU A 6 7.31 -13.19 -2.74
C GLU A 6 6.55 -12.22 -3.65
N ILE A 7 6.75 -12.35 -4.96
CA ILE A 7 6.16 -11.43 -5.95
C ILE A 7 4.70 -11.77 -6.19
N GLY A 8 4.36 -13.05 -6.24
CA GLY A 8 2.99 -13.53 -6.42
C GLY A 8 2.04 -13.01 -5.32
N ALA A 9 2.54 -12.77 -4.10
CA ALA A 9 1.75 -12.15 -3.03
C ALA A 9 1.14 -10.79 -3.44
N PHE A 10 1.81 -10.08 -4.37
CA PHE A 10 1.39 -8.78 -4.91
C PHE A 10 0.70 -8.87 -6.28
N TYR A 11 0.53 -10.06 -6.85
CA TYR A 11 -0.26 -10.24 -8.07
C TYR A 11 -1.78 -10.28 -7.77
N PRO A 12 -2.65 -9.95 -8.74
CA PRO A 12 -4.09 -9.98 -8.53
C PRO A 12 -4.59 -11.34 -8.04
N VAL A 13 -4.07 -12.43 -8.63
CA VAL A 13 -4.37 -13.82 -8.24
C VAL A 13 -3.10 -14.46 -7.68
N PHE A 14 -3.21 -14.96 -6.45
CA PHE A 14 -2.12 -15.68 -5.80
C PHE A 14 -2.39 -17.18 -5.84
N ARG A 15 -1.83 -17.82 -6.87
CA ARG A 15 -1.99 -19.25 -7.12
C ARG A 15 -0.65 -19.83 -7.51
N ASP A 16 -0.18 -20.75 -6.70
CA ASP A 16 0.92 -21.63 -7.05
C ASP A 16 0.36 -22.93 -7.68
N HIS A 17 1.03 -23.43 -8.72
CA HIS A 17 0.52 -24.55 -9.51
C HIS A 17 1.65 -25.22 -10.31
N SER A 18 1.62 -26.54 -10.39
CA SER A 18 2.51 -27.34 -11.22
C SER A 18 1.74 -28.42 -11.98
N ALA A 19 2.35 -28.96 -13.05
CA ALA A 19 1.76 -30.04 -13.81
C ALA A 19 1.68 -31.32 -12.99
N LYS A 20 0.73 -32.20 -13.32
CA LYS A 20 0.65 -33.53 -12.69
C LYS A 20 1.98 -34.28 -12.88
N ASP A 21 2.36 -35.05 -11.87
CA ASP A 21 3.58 -35.87 -11.86
C ASP A 21 4.90 -35.06 -11.93
N THR A 22 4.85 -33.75 -11.64
CA THR A 22 6.02 -32.91 -11.38
C THR A 22 6.24 -32.72 -9.87
N PRO A 23 7.42 -32.22 -9.43
CA PRO A 23 7.66 -31.96 -8.02
C PRO A 23 6.57 -31.11 -7.37
N ARG A 24 6.36 -31.38 -6.08
CA ARG A 24 5.45 -30.62 -5.21
C ARG A 24 5.91 -29.17 -5.09
N VAL A 25 4.95 -28.25 -5.07
CA VAL A 25 5.22 -26.80 -5.06
C VAL A 25 4.61 -26.09 -3.85
N GLU A 26 3.92 -26.82 -2.98
CA GLU A 26 3.26 -26.23 -1.82
C GLU A 26 4.22 -25.44 -0.91
N PRO A 27 3.72 -24.42 -0.19
CA PRO A 27 4.58 -23.50 0.55
C PRO A 27 5.57 -24.16 1.52
N TRP A 28 5.25 -25.35 2.04
CA TRP A 28 6.05 -26.09 3.01
C TRP A 28 7.16 -26.99 2.42
N VAL A 29 7.30 -27.07 1.09
CA VAL A 29 8.45 -27.75 0.48
C VAL A 29 9.74 -26.94 0.66
N ASP A 30 10.91 -27.52 0.38
CA ASP A 30 12.24 -26.89 0.51
C ASP A 30 12.67 -26.53 1.95
N GLY A 31 11.96 -27.02 2.96
CA GLY A 31 12.38 -26.95 4.36
C GLY A 31 11.93 -25.69 5.12
N PRO A 32 12.27 -25.60 6.42
CA PRO A 32 11.69 -24.62 7.33
C PRO A 32 12.06 -23.17 7.02
N GLU A 33 13.25 -22.91 6.47
CA GLU A 33 13.69 -21.56 6.09
C GLU A 33 12.84 -21.00 4.94
N HIS A 34 12.67 -21.77 3.86
CA HIS A 34 11.82 -21.40 2.74
C HIS A 34 10.35 -21.24 3.15
N LEU A 35 9.85 -22.15 4.00
CA LEU A 35 8.50 -22.05 4.54
C LEU A 35 8.28 -20.77 5.35
N ALA A 36 9.26 -20.36 6.17
CA ALA A 36 9.16 -19.14 6.96
C ALA A 36 9.07 -17.88 6.06
N ILE A 37 9.91 -17.81 5.02
CA ILE A 37 9.88 -16.70 4.07
C ILE A 37 8.54 -16.69 3.32
N ARG A 38 8.12 -17.83 2.76
CA ARG A 38 6.85 -17.92 2.01
C ARG A 38 5.66 -17.53 2.90
N ARG A 39 5.60 -18.04 4.12
CA ARG A 39 4.56 -17.69 5.11
C ARG A 39 4.49 -16.18 5.32
N ARG A 40 5.62 -15.50 5.52
CA ARG A 40 5.65 -14.04 5.70
C ARG A 40 4.97 -13.30 4.55
N PHE A 41 5.23 -13.68 3.31
CA PHE A 41 4.61 -13.03 2.14
C PHE A 41 3.13 -13.42 1.94
N VAL A 42 2.75 -14.66 2.26
CA VAL A 42 1.33 -15.05 2.31
C VAL A 42 0.57 -14.23 3.35
N GLU A 43 1.11 -14.12 4.56
CA GLU A 43 0.53 -13.29 5.62
C GLU A 43 0.43 -11.83 5.20
N GLU A 44 1.45 -11.31 4.50
CA GLU A 44 1.45 -9.93 4.03
C GLU A 44 0.33 -9.65 3.02
N ARG A 45 0.10 -10.58 2.08
CA ARG A 45 -1.06 -10.52 1.18
C ARG A 45 -2.38 -10.43 1.96
N TYR A 46 -2.52 -11.24 3.01
CA TYR A 46 -3.73 -11.23 3.85
C TYR A 46 -3.87 -9.96 4.69
N LYS A 47 -2.76 -9.35 5.14
CA LYS A 47 -2.79 -8.02 5.77
C LYS A 47 -3.22 -6.93 4.78
N LEU A 48 -2.81 -7.03 3.52
CA LEU A 48 -3.18 -6.12 2.44
C LEU A 48 -4.58 -6.37 1.84
N MET A 49 -5.36 -7.32 2.36
CA MET A 49 -6.65 -7.68 1.76
C MET A 49 -7.61 -6.49 1.59
N PRO A 50 -7.75 -5.54 2.55
CA PRO A 50 -8.60 -4.36 2.35
C PRO A 50 -8.15 -3.49 1.16
N TYR A 51 -6.84 -3.36 0.95
CA TYR A 51 -6.27 -2.63 -0.18
C TYR A 51 -6.50 -3.37 -1.50
N LEU A 52 -6.16 -4.66 -1.56
CA LEU A 52 -6.34 -5.49 -2.76
C LEU A 52 -7.81 -5.56 -3.19
N TYR A 53 -8.74 -5.66 -2.23
CA TYR A 53 -10.16 -5.71 -2.52
C TYR A 53 -10.73 -4.37 -2.98
N GLY A 54 -10.23 -3.25 -2.42
CA GLY A 54 -10.52 -1.91 -2.93
C GLY A 54 -10.06 -1.72 -4.39
N LEU A 55 -8.86 -2.22 -4.73
CA LEU A 55 -8.38 -2.21 -6.12
C LEU A 55 -9.24 -3.07 -7.05
N ALA A 56 -9.67 -4.25 -6.59
CA ALA A 56 -10.56 -5.12 -7.36
C ALA A 56 -11.92 -4.47 -7.64
N GLU A 57 -12.49 -3.78 -6.64
CA GLU A 57 -13.70 -2.99 -6.85
C GLU A 57 -13.47 -1.85 -7.84
N GLN A 58 -12.40 -1.07 -7.68
CA GLN A 58 -12.08 0.01 -8.62
C GLN A 58 -11.96 -0.53 -10.05
N ASN A 59 -11.23 -1.63 -10.23
CA ASN A 59 -11.10 -2.29 -11.52
C ASN A 59 -12.46 -2.68 -12.12
N SER A 60 -13.37 -3.23 -11.32
CA SER A 60 -14.71 -3.62 -11.79
C SER A 60 -15.56 -2.43 -12.29
N ARG A 61 -15.30 -1.22 -11.77
CA ARG A 61 -16.09 -0.02 -12.06
C ARG A 61 -15.48 0.86 -13.15
N THR A 62 -14.15 0.95 -13.21
CA THR A 62 -13.45 1.88 -14.13
C THR A 62 -12.61 1.17 -15.17
N GLY A 63 -12.33 -0.13 -15.00
CA GLY A 63 -11.35 -0.85 -15.81
C GLY A 63 -9.89 -0.57 -15.42
N ASP A 64 -9.62 0.28 -14.42
CA ASP A 64 -8.25 0.57 -13.98
C ASP A 64 -7.55 -0.73 -13.53
N PRO A 65 -6.36 -1.06 -14.05
CA PRO A 65 -5.71 -2.31 -13.67
C PRO A 65 -5.31 -2.33 -12.19
N ILE A 66 -5.46 -3.51 -11.56
CA ILE A 66 -4.96 -3.77 -10.20
C ILE A 66 -3.43 -3.71 -10.19
N MET A 67 -2.81 -4.44 -11.11
CA MET A 67 -1.37 -4.43 -11.36
C MET A 67 -1.10 -3.64 -12.64
N ARG A 68 -0.23 -2.63 -12.57
CA ARG A 68 -0.03 -1.66 -13.66
C ARG A 68 1.44 -1.61 -14.06
N PRO A 69 1.76 -1.46 -15.37
CA PRO A 69 3.10 -1.10 -15.76
C PRO A 69 3.43 0.30 -15.20
N VAL A 70 4.68 0.53 -14.80
CA VAL A 70 5.08 1.80 -14.15
C VAL A 70 4.74 3.02 -15.02
N PHE A 71 4.88 2.91 -16.34
CA PHE A 71 4.55 4.00 -17.27
C PHE A 71 3.08 4.43 -17.27
N TYR A 72 2.17 3.62 -16.70
CA TYR A 72 0.74 3.93 -16.65
C TYR A 72 0.43 5.19 -15.83
N ASP A 73 1.11 5.34 -14.69
CA ASP A 73 1.01 6.52 -13.81
C ASP A 73 2.22 7.46 -14.00
N TYR A 74 3.30 6.98 -14.63
CA TYR A 74 4.57 7.71 -14.78
C TYR A 74 5.14 7.59 -16.20
N PRO A 75 4.63 8.33 -17.21
CA PRO A 75 5.04 8.18 -18.61
C PRO A 75 6.56 8.27 -18.86
N GLY A 76 7.27 9.08 -18.06
CA GLY A 76 8.73 9.18 -18.11
C GLY A 76 9.47 7.86 -17.84
N ALA A 77 8.81 6.84 -17.27
CA ALA A 77 9.37 5.51 -17.06
C ALA A 77 9.84 4.82 -18.34
N LEU A 78 9.30 5.22 -19.49
CA LEU A 78 9.70 4.68 -20.80
C LEU A 78 11.10 5.11 -21.24
N THR A 79 11.64 6.20 -20.71
CA THR A 79 12.94 6.76 -21.12
C THR A 79 14.07 6.48 -20.14
N MET A 80 13.84 5.61 -19.15
CA MET A 80 14.81 5.35 -18.08
C MET A 80 15.87 4.35 -18.51
N SER A 81 17.07 4.50 -17.95
CA SER A 81 18.26 3.75 -18.35
C SER A 81 18.42 2.38 -17.67
N CYS A 82 17.75 2.15 -16.53
CA CYS A 82 17.84 0.87 -15.79
C CYS A 82 16.76 -0.13 -16.25
N ASP A 83 17.12 -1.42 -16.26
CA ASP A 83 16.19 -2.51 -16.58
C ASP A 83 15.19 -2.72 -15.43
N GLN A 84 13.94 -2.33 -15.67
CA GLN A 84 12.82 -2.46 -14.75
C GLN A 84 11.65 -3.22 -15.38
N SER A 85 11.92 -4.12 -16.33
CA SER A 85 10.85 -4.84 -17.05
C SER A 85 9.92 -5.64 -16.13
N SER A 86 10.41 -6.03 -14.95
CA SER A 86 9.68 -6.78 -13.93
C SER A 86 9.06 -5.90 -12.85
N THR A 87 9.31 -4.59 -12.85
CA THR A 87 8.76 -3.62 -11.89
C THR A 87 7.35 -3.22 -12.30
N PHE A 88 6.45 -3.14 -11.32
CA PHE A 88 5.06 -2.74 -11.54
C PHE A 88 4.55 -1.96 -10.34
N THR A 89 3.46 -1.21 -10.53
CA THR A 89 2.70 -0.69 -9.41
C THR A 89 1.50 -1.60 -9.12
N LEU A 90 1.24 -1.83 -7.83
CA LEU A 90 0.01 -2.44 -7.35
C LEU A 90 -0.90 -1.29 -6.91
N GLY A 91 -1.92 -1.00 -7.72
CA GLY A 91 -2.67 0.24 -7.68
C GLY A 91 -1.76 1.46 -7.88
N ARG A 92 -2.11 2.59 -7.25
CA ARG A 92 -1.30 3.83 -7.30
C ARG A 92 -0.30 3.93 -6.15
N SER A 93 -0.43 3.06 -5.15
CA SER A 93 0.19 3.27 -3.85
C SER A 93 1.50 2.51 -3.67
N LEU A 94 1.63 1.32 -4.27
CA LEU A 94 2.77 0.43 -4.04
C LEU A 94 3.55 0.23 -5.34
N LEU A 95 4.86 0.44 -5.32
CA LEU A 95 5.79 0.04 -6.37
C LEU A 95 6.50 -1.25 -5.92
N VAL A 96 6.34 -2.31 -6.70
CA VAL A 96 6.97 -3.61 -6.43
C VAL A 96 8.10 -3.78 -7.43
N ALA A 97 9.33 -3.87 -6.94
CA ALA A 97 10.53 -3.86 -7.74
C ALA A 97 11.35 -5.15 -7.53
N PRO A 98 10.94 -6.27 -8.13
CA PRO A 98 11.75 -7.49 -8.13
C PRO A 98 13.01 -7.31 -8.99
N PRO A 99 14.05 -8.15 -8.77
CA PRO A 99 15.21 -8.14 -9.65
C PRO A 99 14.80 -8.46 -11.09
N PRO A 100 15.33 -7.74 -12.09
CA PRO A 100 14.99 -7.98 -13.50
C PRO A 100 15.36 -9.40 -13.95
N ARG A 101 16.40 -9.96 -13.33
CA ARG A 101 16.82 -11.35 -13.50
C ARG A 101 16.66 -12.09 -12.18
N MET A 102 15.55 -12.82 -12.07
CA MET A 102 15.04 -13.41 -10.82
C MET A 102 16.01 -14.38 -10.13
N GLU A 103 16.86 -15.05 -10.90
CA GLU A 103 17.87 -15.99 -10.40
C GLU A 103 19.24 -15.34 -10.14
N SER A 104 19.41 -14.07 -10.52
CA SER A 104 20.68 -13.38 -10.36
C SER A 104 20.81 -12.81 -8.94
N PRO A 105 21.94 -13.04 -8.25
CA PRO A 105 22.25 -12.35 -6.99
C PRO A 105 22.85 -10.96 -7.24
N GLN A 106 23.01 -10.53 -8.50
CA GLN A 106 23.64 -9.25 -8.80
C GLN A 106 22.79 -8.09 -8.33
N ALA A 107 23.47 -7.11 -7.75
CA ALA A 107 22.84 -5.85 -7.38
C ALA A 107 22.32 -5.12 -8.63
N TYR A 108 21.15 -4.53 -8.50
CA TYR A 108 20.43 -3.84 -9.57
C TYR A 108 19.89 -2.50 -9.06
N ASP A 109 19.57 -1.62 -10.01
CA ASP A 109 19.08 -0.30 -9.70
C ASP A 109 17.55 -0.31 -9.78
N VAL A 110 16.90 0.26 -8.77
CA VAL A 110 15.48 0.54 -8.76
C VAL A 110 15.30 2.03 -8.90
N PHE A 111 14.88 2.45 -10.08
CA PHE A 111 14.33 3.77 -10.28
C PHE A 111 12.99 3.93 -9.56
N LEU A 112 12.88 5.02 -8.81
CA LEU A 112 11.69 5.47 -8.11
C LEU A 112 11.14 6.70 -8.85
N PRO A 113 9.93 6.63 -9.43
CA PRO A 113 9.30 7.80 -10.04
C PRO A 113 9.17 8.99 -9.10
N ALA A 114 8.96 10.17 -9.65
CA ALA A 114 8.77 11.33 -8.80
C ALA A 114 7.51 11.23 -7.93
N GLY A 115 7.47 12.02 -6.87
CA GLY A 115 6.37 12.05 -5.90
C GLY A 115 6.74 11.54 -4.52
N GLY A 116 7.99 11.10 -4.32
CA GLY A 116 8.53 10.65 -3.05
C GLY A 116 8.05 9.26 -2.64
N TRP A 117 8.92 8.52 -1.96
CA TRP A 117 8.67 7.13 -1.61
C TRP A 117 9.12 6.80 -0.20
N TYR A 118 8.53 5.75 0.35
CA TYR A 118 8.88 5.13 1.61
C TYR A 118 9.20 3.68 1.34
N ASP A 119 10.20 3.11 2.00
CA ASP A 119 10.37 1.66 2.04
C ASP A 119 9.20 1.06 2.82
N TYR A 120 8.49 0.13 2.20
CA TYR A 120 7.27 -0.46 2.74
C TYR A 120 7.49 -1.24 4.03
N TRP A 121 8.66 -1.86 4.17
CA TRP A 121 8.95 -2.77 5.28
C TRP A 121 9.36 -2.03 6.55
N THR A 122 10.05 -0.90 6.39
CA THR A 122 10.60 -0.10 7.48
C THR A 122 9.77 1.14 7.78
N GLY A 123 8.94 1.60 6.84
CA GLY A 123 8.19 2.85 6.96
C GLY A 123 9.04 4.12 6.79
N LYS A 124 10.34 3.98 6.51
CA LYS A 124 11.28 5.10 6.36
C LYS A 124 11.25 5.65 4.93
N ARG A 125 11.62 6.92 4.75
CA ARG A 125 11.78 7.50 3.41
C ARG A 125 12.80 6.69 2.61
N ALA A 126 12.45 6.36 1.37
CA ALA A 126 13.33 5.71 0.42
C ALA A 126 13.83 6.75 -0.60
N GLY A 127 15.08 6.58 -1.01
CA GLY A 127 15.71 7.45 -1.98
C GLY A 127 16.23 8.79 -1.44
N THR A 128 16.69 9.66 -2.35
CA THR A 128 17.11 11.02 -2.04
C THR A 128 15.90 11.90 -1.67
N ALA A 129 16.09 12.78 -0.68
CA ALA A 129 15.06 13.74 -0.29
C ALA A 129 14.85 14.76 -1.41
N GLN A 130 13.87 14.52 -2.28
CA GLN A 130 13.54 15.47 -3.33
C GLN A 130 12.79 16.67 -2.77
N ALA A 131 13.19 17.87 -3.22
CA ALA A 131 12.35 19.05 -3.15
C ALA A 131 11.06 18.75 -3.94
N THR A 132 9.91 19.03 -3.34
CA THR A 132 8.58 18.92 -3.96
C THR A 132 8.53 19.83 -5.18
N THR A 133 8.96 19.33 -6.32
CA THR A 133 8.81 20.03 -7.59
C THR A 133 7.51 19.53 -8.17
N GLU A 134 6.59 20.47 -8.40
CA GLU A 134 5.26 20.24 -8.94
C GLU A 134 5.34 19.39 -10.21
N GLY A 135 4.96 18.13 -10.10
CA GLY A 135 4.70 17.35 -11.27
C GLY A 135 3.54 16.43 -11.04
N GLN A 136 2.54 16.65 -11.87
CA GLN A 136 1.26 16.01 -11.76
C GLN A 136 1.39 14.55 -12.15
N ILE A 137 1.00 13.66 -11.25
CA ILE A 137 0.80 12.25 -11.57
C ILE A 137 -0.54 12.15 -12.26
N GLN A 138 -0.49 11.89 -13.56
CA GLN A 138 -1.66 11.81 -14.42
C GLN A 138 -2.06 10.34 -14.57
N SER A 139 -3.37 10.06 -14.49
CA SER A 139 -3.88 8.80 -15.06
C SER A 139 -3.50 8.76 -16.53
N ALA A 140 -3.24 7.58 -17.10
CA ALA A 140 -3.02 7.43 -18.54
C ALA A 140 -4.12 8.08 -19.42
N THR A 141 -5.34 8.22 -18.88
CA THR A 141 -6.47 8.91 -19.55
C THR A 141 -6.41 10.45 -19.49
N GLN A 142 -5.48 11.01 -18.72
CA GLN A 142 -5.27 12.44 -18.48
C GLN A 142 -3.85 12.89 -18.83
N ALA A 143 -3.07 12.03 -19.50
CA ALA A 143 -1.68 12.33 -19.84
C ALA A 143 -1.62 13.39 -20.96
N THR A 144 -1.26 14.64 -20.61
CA THR A 144 -0.96 15.70 -21.59
C THR A 144 0.37 16.35 -21.24
N GLY A 145 1.42 16.01 -22.00
CA GLY A 145 2.71 16.71 -22.01
C GLY A 145 3.86 15.99 -21.29
N GLU A 146 5.06 16.06 -21.88
CA GLU A 146 6.34 15.66 -21.28
C GLU A 146 6.77 16.67 -20.22
N GLN A 147 6.31 16.50 -18.98
CA GLN A 147 7.03 17.03 -17.83
C GLN A 147 7.84 15.90 -17.20
N THR A 148 9.15 15.91 -17.44
CA THR A 148 10.11 15.08 -16.70
C THR A 148 10.17 15.58 -15.26
N THR A 149 9.38 14.98 -14.40
CA THR A 149 9.67 15.00 -12.98
C THR A 149 10.90 14.14 -12.74
N GLN A 150 11.92 14.74 -12.14
CA GLN A 150 13.11 14.00 -11.75
C GLN A 150 12.66 12.93 -10.75
N GLY A 151 12.88 11.65 -11.02
CA GLY A 151 12.74 10.60 -10.02
C GLY A 151 14.07 10.35 -9.31
N ASP A 152 14.15 9.25 -8.59
CA ASP A 152 15.33 8.86 -7.82
C ASP A 152 15.78 7.43 -8.16
N THR A 153 16.95 7.01 -7.68
CA THR A 153 17.46 5.64 -7.90
C THR A 153 18.02 5.05 -6.62
N VAL A 154 17.54 3.87 -6.26
CA VAL A 154 17.99 3.09 -5.11
C VAL A 154 18.75 1.86 -5.62
N ARG A 155 19.87 1.55 -4.98
CA ARG A 155 20.69 0.37 -5.29
C ARG A 155 20.26 -0.80 -4.41
N GLU A 156 19.75 -1.86 -5.02
CA GLU A 156 19.25 -3.04 -4.31
C GLU A 156 20.15 -4.26 -4.51
N VAL A 157 20.35 -5.04 -3.45
CA VAL A 157 21.05 -6.34 -3.49
C VAL A 157 20.00 -7.44 -3.25
N PRO A 158 19.76 -8.35 -4.20
CA PRO A 158 18.77 -9.42 -4.02
C PRO A 158 19.08 -10.29 -2.80
N ARG A 159 18.16 -10.33 -1.82
CA ARG A 159 18.19 -11.27 -0.67
C ARG A 159 16.97 -12.16 -0.66
N LEU A 160 17.11 -13.46 -0.39
CA LEU A 160 16.00 -14.43 -0.54
C LEU A 160 14.80 -14.15 0.38
N ASP A 161 15.00 -13.39 1.45
CA ASP A 161 13.97 -13.00 2.41
C ASP A 161 13.42 -11.58 2.18
N TYR A 162 13.80 -10.91 1.10
CA TYR A 162 13.45 -9.50 0.86
C TYR A 162 13.13 -9.24 -0.62
N LEU A 163 11.97 -8.61 -0.81
CA LEU A 163 11.51 -8.06 -2.08
C LEU A 163 11.37 -6.54 -1.89
N PRO A 164 12.05 -5.69 -2.69
CA PRO A 164 11.87 -4.26 -2.59
C PRO A 164 10.43 -3.87 -2.94
N VAL A 165 9.77 -3.22 -1.97
CA VAL A 165 8.42 -2.67 -2.11
C VAL A 165 8.46 -1.27 -1.55
N PHE A 166 7.94 -0.32 -2.30
CA PHE A 166 7.94 1.09 -1.94
C PHE A 166 6.51 1.62 -1.89
N VAL A 167 6.22 2.46 -0.90
CA VAL A 167 4.94 3.15 -0.76
C VAL A 167 5.09 4.59 -1.23
N ARG A 168 4.23 5.00 -2.14
CA ARG A 168 4.20 6.38 -2.64
C ARG A 168 3.84 7.34 -1.51
N ALA A 169 4.54 8.46 -1.39
CA ALA A 169 4.12 9.53 -0.48
C ALA A 169 2.71 10.05 -0.88
N GLY A 170 1.91 10.38 0.13
CA GLY A 170 0.48 10.65 -0.03
C GLY A 170 -0.40 9.39 0.00
N THR A 171 0.13 8.23 0.36
CA THR A 171 -0.69 7.02 0.49
C THR A 171 -1.31 6.93 1.88
N ILE A 172 -2.61 6.60 1.94
CA ILE A 172 -3.25 6.01 3.12
C ILE A 172 -3.54 4.54 2.79
N LEU A 173 -2.77 3.62 3.36
CA LEU A 173 -2.80 2.20 3.05
C LEU A 173 -3.65 1.43 4.09
N PRO A 174 -4.79 0.86 3.70
CA PRO A 174 -5.61 0.07 4.61
C PRO A 174 -5.10 -1.36 4.74
N ARG A 175 -5.03 -1.84 5.98
CA ARG A 175 -4.55 -3.18 6.34
C ARG A 175 -5.43 -3.81 7.42
N GLN A 176 -5.33 -5.12 7.55
CA GLN A 176 -6.03 -5.90 8.57
C GLN A 176 -5.09 -6.85 9.31
N ALA A 177 -5.58 -7.40 10.42
CA ALA A 177 -4.92 -8.52 11.09
C ALA A 177 -4.91 -9.77 10.19
N VAL A 178 -3.88 -10.61 10.36
CA VAL A 178 -3.77 -11.88 9.62
C VAL A 178 -4.95 -12.79 9.99
N VAL A 179 -5.51 -13.43 8.97
CA VAL A 179 -6.51 -14.51 9.07
C VAL A 179 -6.03 -15.69 8.22
N GLN A 180 -6.51 -16.90 8.51
CA GLN A 180 -6.11 -18.11 7.76
C GLN A 180 -6.97 -18.33 6.50
N SER A 181 -8.11 -17.65 6.41
CA SER A 181 -9.04 -17.71 5.28
C SER A 181 -9.81 -16.40 5.15
N THR A 182 -10.20 -16.01 3.95
CA THR A 182 -11.07 -14.85 3.71
C THR A 182 -12.49 -15.05 4.24
N ALA A 183 -12.85 -16.28 4.65
CA ALA A 183 -14.10 -16.56 5.36
C ALA A 183 -14.05 -16.17 6.85
N GLU A 184 -12.85 -15.96 7.41
CA GLU A 184 -12.68 -15.51 8.79
C GLU A 184 -12.83 -14.00 8.91
N THR A 185 -13.36 -13.55 10.04
CA THR A 185 -13.38 -12.12 10.39
C THR A 185 -12.08 -11.75 11.10
N PRO A 186 -11.30 -10.77 10.59
CA PRO A 186 -10.11 -10.29 11.28
C PRO A 186 -10.43 -9.77 12.68
N GLN A 187 -9.52 -10.01 13.62
CA GLN A 187 -9.65 -9.56 15.00
C GLN A 187 -8.86 -8.26 15.22
N GLY A 188 -9.47 -7.29 15.90
CA GLY A 188 -8.85 -6.00 16.22
C GLY A 188 -9.31 -4.85 15.31
N PRO A 189 -8.57 -3.73 15.30
CA PRO A 189 -8.91 -2.56 14.48
C PRO A 189 -8.55 -2.77 13.01
N LEU A 190 -9.25 -2.05 12.12
CA LEU A 190 -8.73 -1.75 10.79
C LEU A 190 -7.48 -0.88 10.97
N GLN A 191 -6.39 -1.21 10.28
CA GLN A 191 -5.15 -0.44 10.33
C GLN A 191 -5.07 0.50 9.14
N LEU A 192 -4.67 1.75 9.36
CA LEU A 192 -4.37 2.73 8.32
C LEU A 192 -2.94 3.23 8.49
N ASP A 193 -2.06 2.81 7.58
CA ASP A 193 -0.72 3.36 7.48
C ASP A 193 -0.74 4.59 6.57
N ILE A 194 -0.46 5.75 7.13
CA ILE A 194 -0.46 7.03 6.44
C ILE A 194 0.99 7.42 6.16
N TYR A 195 1.32 7.61 4.89
CA TYR A 195 2.60 8.07 4.40
C TYR A 195 2.41 9.50 3.88
N PRO A 196 2.67 10.55 4.67
CA PRO A 196 2.34 11.92 4.30
C PRO A 196 3.04 12.38 3.01
N GLY A 197 2.31 13.10 2.17
CA GLY A 197 2.80 13.65 0.92
C GLY A 197 1.71 14.45 0.21
N GLU A 198 2.01 14.92 -1.00
CA GLU A 198 1.04 15.63 -1.82
C GLU A 198 -0.15 14.74 -2.21
N ASN A 199 -1.34 15.35 -2.29
CA ASN A 199 -2.59 14.67 -2.65
C ASN A 199 -2.85 13.42 -1.79
N CYS A 200 -2.57 13.52 -0.49
CA CYS A 200 -2.63 12.37 0.40
C CYS A 200 -4.05 11.80 0.52
N ALA A 201 -4.23 10.54 0.10
CA ALA A 201 -5.53 9.90 0.03
C ALA A 201 -5.46 8.37 0.16
N GLY A 202 -6.59 7.78 0.51
CA GLY A 202 -6.84 6.34 0.41
C GLY A 202 -8.34 6.05 0.44
N ASP A 203 -8.70 4.87 -0.05
CA ASP A 203 -10.07 4.43 -0.19
C ASP A 203 -10.31 3.14 0.60
N LEU A 204 -11.45 3.08 1.28
CA LEU A 204 -11.97 1.87 1.90
C LEU A 204 -13.16 1.35 1.11
N TYR A 205 -13.13 0.05 0.80
CA TYR A 205 -14.25 -0.69 0.24
C TYR A 205 -14.54 -1.95 1.07
N ALA A 206 -15.82 -2.25 1.28
CA ALA A 206 -16.26 -3.54 1.83
C ALA A 206 -17.68 -3.88 1.36
N ASP A 207 -17.95 -5.14 1.08
CA ASP A 207 -19.28 -5.70 0.84
C ASP A 207 -19.34 -7.15 1.38
N ASP A 208 -20.32 -7.95 0.97
CA ASP A 208 -20.44 -9.34 1.42
C ASP A 208 -19.43 -10.30 0.78
N GLY A 209 -18.68 -9.88 -0.24
CA GLY A 209 -17.64 -10.65 -0.90
C GLY A 209 -18.11 -11.78 -1.81
N HIS A 210 -19.42 -12.04 -1.93
CA HIS A 210 -19.92 -13.22 -2.65
C HIS A 210 -21.18 -13.00 -3.49
N SER A 211 -21.99 -11.97 -3.21
CA SER A 211 -23.23 -11.70 -3.93
C SER A 211 -23.13 -10.46 -4.82
N MET A 212 -24.13 -10.27 -5.68
CA MET A 212 -24.27 -9.06 -6.49
C MET A 212 -24.96 -7.91 -5.73
N ALA A 213 -25.07 -7.96 -4.40
CA ALA A 213 -25.74 -6.92 -3.61
C ALA A 213 -25.07 -5.55 -3.74
N PHE A 214 -23.76 -5.49 -4.03
CA PHE A 214 -23.05 -4.24 -4.29
C PHE A 214 -23.67 -3.43 -5.45
N THR A 215 -24.26 -4.09 -6.45
CA THR A 215 -24.97 -3.42 -7.57
C THR A 215 -26.20 -2.62 -7.14
N ARG A 216 -26.75 -2.92 -5.95
CA ARG A 216 -27.94 -2.28 -5.37
C ARG A 216 -27.61 -1.49 -4.11
N GLY A 217 -26.33 -1.14 -3.89
CA GLY A 217 -25.91 -0.34 -2.73
C GLY A 217 -25.49 -1.15 -1.50
N GLY A 218 -25.44 -2.49 -1.59
CA GLY A 218 -24.99 -3.40 -0.54
C GLY A 218 -23.47 -3.40 -0.31
N TYR A 219 -22.85 -2.23 -0.33
CA TYR A 219 -21.41 -2.01 -0.12
C TYR A 219 -21.18 -0.90 0.91
N MET A 220 -19.92 -0.69 1.27
CA MET A 220 -19.40 0.45 2.00
C MET A 220 -18.25 1.04 1.20
N ARG A 221 -18.34 2.33 0.84
CA ARG A 221 -17.22 3.11 0.31
C ARG A 221 -16.93 4.31 1.20
N GLN A 222 -15.66 4.60 1.42
CA GLN A 222 -15.23 5.76 2.18
C GLN A 222 -13.85 6.25 1.71
N ALA A 223 -13.79 7.50 1.28
CA ALA A 223 -12.52 8.17 1.03
C ALA A 223 -11.95 8.74 2.34
N ILE A 224 -10.63 8.70 2.44
CA ILE A 224 -9.85 9.29 3.53
C ILE A 224 -8.82 10.20 2.88
N ARG A 225 -8.60 11.39 3.44
CA ARG A 225 -7.59 12.34 2.95
C ARG A 225 -6.71 12.78 4.10
N CYS A 226 -5.46 13.09 3.79
CA CYS A 226 -4.61 13.83 4.70
C CYS A 226 -4.05 15.09 4.04
N GLN A 227 -3.74 16.10 4.84
CA GLN A 227 -3.16 17.35 4.36
C GLN A 227 -2.10 17.80 5.35
N LEU A 228 -0.89 18.03 4.85
CA LEU A 228 0.16 18.69 5.62
C LEU A 228 -0.28 20.13 5.92
N THR A 229 -0.17 20.52 7.18
CA THR A 229 -0.43 21.88 7.64
C THR A 229 0.87 22.54 8.08
N ALA A 230 0.85 23.85 8.33
CA ALA A 230 2.04 24.56 8.82
C ALA A 230 2.59 23.98 10.14
N THR A 231 1.75 23.31 10.94
CA THR A 231 2.09 22.82 12.27
C THR A 231 1.97 21.30 12.44
N GLY A 232 1.70 20.55 11.36
CA GLY A 232 1.56 19.10 11.42
C GLY A 232 0.72 18.49 10.28
N LEU A 233 -0.27 17.67 10.63
CA LEU A 233 -1.08 16.90 9.69
C LEU A 233 -2.57 16.95 10.07
N GLU A 234 -3.43 17.18 9.09
CA GLU A 234 -4.87 16.96 9.20
C GLU A 234 -5.25 15.65 8.50
N ILE A 235 -6.08 14.83 9.13
CA ILE A 235 -6.65 13.60 8.55
C ILE A 235 -8.17 13.76 8.54
N SER A 236 -8.81 13.49 7.41
CA SER A 236 -10.25 13.59 7.24
C SER A 236 -10.83 12.31 6.68
N PHE A 237 -11.93 11.87 7.27
CA PHE A 237 -12.77 10.78 6.78
C PHE A 237 -13.99 11.39 6.12
N ASP A 238 -14.33 10.94 4.91
CA ASP A 238 -15.58 11.33 4.27
C ASP A 238 -16.77 10.58 4.89
N LYS A 239 -17.98 11.07 4.62
CA LYS A 239 -19.19 10.31 4.94
C LYS A 239 -19.23 9.03 4.09
N ARG A 240 -19.56 7.91 4.73
CA ARG A 240 -19.73 6.63 4.03
C ARG A 240 -20.84 6.64 2.99
N GLN A 241 -20.63 5.83 1.96
CA GLN A 241 -21.61 5.49 0.95
C GLN A 241 -21.97 4.01 1.03
N GLY A 242 -23.21 3.68 0.65
CA GLY A 242 -23.75 2.33 0.69
C GLY A 242 -24.26 1.91 2.08
N SER A 243 -24.87 0.73 2.17
CA SER A 243 -25.55 0.24 3.37
C SER A 243 -24.79 -0.83 4.14
N TYR A 244 -23.66 -1.32 3.62
CA TYR A 244 -22.91 -2.41 4.25
C TYR A 244 -22.22 -1.94 5.54
N LYS A 245 -22.21 -2.81 6.55
CA LYS A 245 -21.55 -2.56 7.83
C LYS A 245 -20.26 -3.36 7.90
N PRO A 246 -19.09 -2.71 7.93
CA PRO A 246 -17.83 -3.42 7.97
C PRO A 246 -17.61 -4.17 9.30
N TRP A 247 -16.65 -5.09 9.28
CA TRP A 247 -16.32 -5.93 10.44
C TRP A 247 -15.67 -5.15 11.60
N TRP A 248 -14.88 -4.12 11.30
CA TRP A 248 -14.13 -3.39 12.31
C TRP A 248 -15.00 -2.44 13.15
N LYS A 249 -14.58 -2.24 14.40
CA LYS A 249 -15.20 -1.28 15.35
C LYS A 249 -14.28 -0.12 15.73
N GLN A 250 -13.01 -0.25 15.41
CA GLN A 250 -11.95 0.71 15.68
C GLN A 250 -11.05 0.83 14.45
N VAL A 251 -10.39 1.98 14.35
CA VAL A 251 -9.37 2.26 13.35
C VAL A 251 -8.09 2.64 14.09
N ALA A 252 -7.03 1.87 13.87
CA ALA A 252 -5.68 2.18 14.33
C ALA A 252 -4.95 2.92 13.21
N VAL A 253 -4.49 4.12 13.50
CA VAL A 253 -3.78 4.98 12.56
C VAL A 253 -2.32 5.03 12.94
N THR A 254 -1.44 4.84 11.96
CA THR A 254 0.00 5.04 12.08
C THR A 254 0.43 6.03 11.01
N VAL A 255 1.05 7.13 11.42
CA VAL A 255 1.61 8.14 10.50
C VAL A 255 3.12 7.97 10.46
N HIS A 256 3.66 7.72 9.28
CA HIS A 256 5.09 7.47 9.02
C HIS A 256 5.87 8.77 8.77
N GLY A 257 7.16 8.76 9.08
CA GLY A 257 8.06 9.92 8.96
C GLY A 257 7.77 11.03 9.97
N TRP A 258 7.14 10.71 11.11
CA TRP A 258 6.90 11.65 12.20
C TRP A 258 8.06 11.65 13.19
N GLN A 259 8.57 12.83 13.51
CA GLN A 259 9.69 13.02 14.43
C GLN A 259 9.32 14.04 15.51
N GLY A 260 9.71 13.75 16.75
CA GLY A 260 9.41 14.58 17.91
C GLY A 260 8.01 14.37 18.47
N ALA A 261 7.64 15.17 19.48
CA ALA A 261 6.36 15.04 20.15
C ALA A 261 5.18 15.22 19.18
N ALA A 262 4.06 14.57 19.52
CA ALA A 262 2.82 14.68 18.77
C ALA A 262 1.66 14.92 19.72
N ARG A 263 0.77 15.85 19.37
CA ARG A 263 -0.55 16.00 19.99
C ARG A 263 -1.62 15.64 18.97
N VAL A 264 -2.31 14.53 19.23
CA VAL A 264 -3.44 14.09 18.41
C VAL A 264 -4.74 14.59 19.02
N ALA A 265 -5.63 15.14 18.20
CA ALA A 265 -6.94 15.63 18.64
C ALA A 265 -8.05 15.40 17.61
N ARG A 266 -9.29 15.34 18.10
CA ARG A 266 -10.52 15.45 17.31
C ARG A 266 -11.27 16.71 17.75
N GLY A 267 -11.20 17.77 16.95
CA GLY A 267 -11.66 19.08 17.39
C GLY A 267 -10.86 19.54 18.62
N THR A 268 -11.52 19.82 19.73
CA THR A 268 -10.87 20.22 20.99
C THR A 268 -10.49 19.05 21.90
N SER A 269 -10.96 17.83 21.59
CA SER A 269 -10.71 16.64 22.42
C SER A 269 -9.38 16.01 22.07
N ALA A 270 -8.44 15.98 23.03
CA ALA A 270 -7.18 15.27 22.89
C ALA A 270 -7.39 13.74 22.86
N LEU A 271 -6.56 13.05 22.09
CA LEU A 271 -6.55 11.59 21.98
C LEU A 271 -5.22 11.04 22.50
N ALA A 272 -5.28 9.86 23.09
CA ALA A 272 -4.06 9.14 23.45
C ALA A 272 -3.31 8.74 22.17
N SER A 273 -2.02 9.03 22.13
CA SER A 273 -1.14 8.74 21.01
C SER A 273 0.23 8.29 21.50
N ASN A 274 0.89 7.46 20.71
CA ASN A 274 2.25 7.02 20.95
C ASN A 274 3.16 7.56 19.85
N THR A 275 4.32 8.11 20.21
CA THR A 275 5.36 8.47 19.26
C THR A 275 6.53 7.50 19.43
N ASP A 276 6.99 6.91 18.35
CA ASP A 276 8.18 6.06 18.33
C ASP A 276 9.27 6.71 17.48
N VAL A 277 10.36 7.09 18.14
CA VAL A 277 11.51 7.77 17.51
C VAL A 277 12.30 6.81 16.61
N GLY A 278 12.36 5.52 16.94
CA GLY A 278 13.16 4.55 16.18
C GLY A 278 12.53 4.20 14.82
N SER A 279 11.20 4.09 14.80
CA SER A 279 10.41 3.88 13.57
C SER A 279 9.97 5.17 12.89
N GLU A 280 10.18 6.34 13.52
CA GLU A 280 9.70 7.64 13.04
C GLU A 280 8.18 7.64 12.81
N THR A 281 7.43 7.21 13.81
CA THR A 281 5.96 7.12 13.72
C THR A 281 5.25 7.83 14.85
N VAL A 282 4.03 8.29 14.55
CA VAL A 282 3.01 8.57 15.57
C VAL A 282 1.80 7.68 15.30
N SER A 283 1.28 7.02 16.35
CA SER A 283 0.12 6.16 16.25
C SER A 283 -0.94 6.47 17.29
N PHE A 284 -2.20 6.23 16.92
CA PHE A 284 -3.35 6.40 17.80
C PHE A 284 -4.52 5.53 17.31
N THR A 285 -5.45 5.19 18.20
CA THR A 285 -6.63 4.39 17.88
C THR A 285 -7.90 5.17 18.15
N VAL A 286 -8.84 5.13 17.22
CA VAL A 286 -10.15 5.76 17.33
C VAL A 286 -11.26 4.74 17.10
N ALA A 287 -12.47 5.06 17.57
CA ALA A 287 -13.66 4.30 17.19
C ALA A 287 -13.88 4.37 15.67
N ASP A 288 -14.71 3.47 15.14
CA ASP A 288 -15.13 3.50 13.74
C ASP A 288 -15.73 4.86 13.34
N GLN A 289 -15.43 5.33 12.12
CA GLN A 289 -15.82 6.66 11.61
C GLN A 289 -16.84 6.55 10.47
N PRO A 290 -18.15 6.35 10.74
CA PRO A 290 -19.16 6.21 9.67
C PRO A 290 -19.60 7.55 9.06
N ARG A 291 -19.39 8.66 9.77
CA ARG A 291 -19.73 10.03 9.35
C ARG A 291 -18.46 10.81 9.05
N ALA A 292 -18.61 11.92 8.34
CA ALA A 292 -17.51 12.84 8.12
C ALA A 292 -16.87 13.25 9.45
N SER A 293 -15.55 13.14 9.53
CA SER A 293 -14.79 13.47 10.74
C SER A 293 -13.38 13.91 10.39
N ARG A 294 -12.74 14.60 11.34
CA ARG A 294 -11.43 15.20 11.17
C ARG A 294 -10.60 15.05 12.42
N PHE A 295 -9.33 14.76 12.23
CA PHE A 295 -8.33 14.63 13.26
C PHE A 295 -7.14 15.51 12.90
N THR A 296 -6.50 16.08 13.91
CA THR A 296 -5.29 16.88 13.74
C THR A 296 -4.17 16.26 14.56
N ILE A 297 -2.98 16.24 13.98
CA ILE A 297 -1.74 15.89 14.65
C ILE A 297 -0.89 17.16 14.57
N SER A 298 -0.55 17.74 15.71
CA SER A 298 0.37 18.87 15.77
C SER A 298 1.68 18.47 16.45
N ARG A 299 2.76 19.17 16.08
CA ARG A 299 4.01 19.14 16.85
C ARG A 299 3.87 19.91 18.17
#